data_AF-A0A7G9RWW9-F1
#
_entry.id   AF-A0A7G9RWW9-F1
#
_cell.length_a   1.000
_cell.length_b   1.000
_cell.length_c   1.000
_cell.angle_alpha   90.00
_cell.angle_beta   90.00
_cell.angle_gamma   90.00
#
_symmetry.space_group_name_H-M   'P 1'
#
loop_
_entity.id
_entity.type
_entity.pdbx_description
1 polymer ?
#
loop_
_entity_poly.entity_id
_entity_poly.type
_entity_poly.pdbx_seq_one_letter_code
_entity_poly.pdbx_strand_id
1 'polypeptide(L)'
;MKEMQQSQVIIVNRNPADSSIQIIIPPFRPINLFEIEDNFEGITQEIETKVSDNQISEQIIHFVTAFKDSMEEEDILPIVEYFLIRDVEAMNPEEIKMIFDAVKEFIEYIKDDNRLMH
;
A
#
# COMPACT_ATOMS: atom_id res chain seq x y z
N MET A 1 26.53 0.53 -15.92
CA MET A 1 26.03 1.70 -15.16
C MET A 1 25.23 1.13 -14.00
N LYS A 2 25.54 1.50 -12.76
CA LYS A 2 24.77 1.01 -11.60
C LYS A 2 23.45 1.77 -11.60
N GLU A 3 22.36 1.08 -11.94
CA GLU A 3 21.01 1.57 -11.65
C GLU A 3 20.96 1.79 -10.14
N MET A 4 20.88 3.05 -9.71
CA MET A 4 20.59 3.35 -8.33
C MET A 4 19.18 2.84 -8.08
N GLN A 5 19.05 1.66 -7.47
CA GLN A 5 17.78 1.20 -6.91
C GLN A 5 17.27 2.33 -6.01
N GLN A 6 16.29 3.08 -6.50
CA GLN A 6 15.59 4.07 -5.69
C GLN A 6 14.79 3.27 -4.68
N SER A 7 15.33 3.12 -3.47
CA SER A 7 14.59 2.58 -2.33
C SER A 7 13.31 3.41 -2.17
N GLN A 8 12.17 2.85 -2.59
CA GLN A 8 10.87 3.42 -2.29
C GLN A 8 10.59 3.19 -0.82
N VAL A 9 10.47 4.27 -0.06
CA VAL A 9 10.08 4.21 1.35
C VAL A 9 8.57 4.13 1.40
N ILE A 10 8.03 2.99 1.80
CA ILE A 10 6.60 2.80 2.05
C ILE A 10 6.39 2.95 3.55
N ILE A 11 5.76 4.03 3.99
CA ILE A 11 5.44 4.26 5.40
C ILE A 11 3.97 3.98 5.59
N VAL A 12 3.66 3.01 6.45
CA VAL A 12 2.28 2.75 6.88
C VAL A 12 2.12 3.30 8.28
N ASN A 13 1.28 4.33 8.41
CA ASN A 13 1.01 4.98 9.69
C ASN A 13 -0.47 4.89 10.02
N ARG A 14 -0.77 4.68 11.29
CA ARG A 14 -2.08 5.01 11.84
C ARG A 14 -2.15 6.52 12.02
N ASN A 15 -3.12 7.16 11.37
CA ASN A 15 -3.44 8.54 11.66
C ASN A 15 -4.08 8.60 13.07
N PRO A 16 -3.43 9.28 14.05
CA PRO A 16 -3.92 9.33 15.42
C PRO A 16 -5.24 10.11 15.57
N ALA A 17 -5.66 10.87 14.55
CA ALA A 17 -6.88 11.69 14.60
C ALA A 17 -8.16 10.92 14.26
N ASP A 18 -8.08 9.92 13.38
CA ASP A 18 -9.27 9.20 12.87
C ASP A 18 -9.10 7.67 12.88
N SER A 19 -7.99 7.15 13.40
CA SER A 19 -7.65 5.72 13.37
C SER A 19 -7.57 5.10 11.97
N SER A 20 -7.56 5.91 10.92
CA SER A 20 -7.32 5.44 9.55
C SER A 20 -5.88 5.03 9.40
N ILE A 21 -5.64 3.98 8.61
CA ILE A 21 -4.30 3.59 8.21
C ILE A 21 -4.00 4.30 6.88
N GLN A 22 -2.84 4.95 6.81
CA GLN A 22 -2.38 5.71 5.66
C GLN A 22 -1.09 5.13 5.12
N ILE A 23 -0.99 5.08 3.80
CA ILE A 23 0.19 4.63 3.07
C ILE A 23 0.85 5.85 2.44
N ILE A 24 2.13 6.05 2.76
CA ILE A 24 2.93 7.15 2.22
C ILE A 24 3.99 6.55 1.30
N ILE A 25 3.96 6.92 0.03
CA ILE A 25 4.93 6.46 -0.98
C ILE A 25 5.44 7.67 -1.77
N PRO A 26 6.57 8.30 -1.38
CA PRO A 26 7.15 9.41 -2.13
C PRO A 26 7.51 8.97 -3.56
N PRO A 27 7.27 9.79 -4.60
CA PRO A 27 6.88 11.21 -4.56
C PRO A 27 5.35 11.46 -4.52
N PHE A 28 4.54 10.43 -4.32
CA PHE A 28 3.09 10.54 -4.29
C PHE A 28 2.56 11.04 -2.94
N ARG A 29 1.31 11.52 -2.93
CA ARG A 29 0.63 11.94 -1.68
C ARG A 29 0.34 10.71 -0.79
N PRO A 30 0.16 10.91 0.52
CA PRO A 30 -0.44 9.87 1.37
C PRO A 30 -1.79 9.41 0.81
N ILE A 31 -2.00 8.09 0.83
CA ILE A 31 -3.23 7.42 0.41
C ILE A 31 -3.89 6.84 1.65
N ASN A 32 -5.14 7.20 1.93
CA ASN A 32 -5.93 6.54 2.95
C ASN A 32 -6.46 5.21 2.41
N LEU A 33 -6.45 4.17 3.25
CA LEU A 33 -6.94 2.85 2.87
C LEU A 33 -8.40 2.80 2.42
N PHE A 34 -9.26 3.61 3.03
CA PHE A 34 -10.64 3.72 2.58
C PHE A 34 -10.73 4.32 1.16
N GLU A 35 -9.80 5.19 0.77
CA GLU A 35 -9.78 5.69 -0.62
C GLU A 35 -9.42 4.58 -1.61
N ILE A 36 -8.58 3.61 -1.23
CA ILE A 36 -8.21 2.47 -2.08
C ILE A 36 -9.43 1.56 -2.28
N GLU A 37 -10.21 1.34 -1.22
CA GLU A 37 -11.46 0.58 -1.28
C GLU A 37 -12.51 1.29 -2.15
N ASP A 38 -12.72 2.59 -1.95
CA ASP A 38 -13.81 3.34 -2.58
C ASP A 38 -13.50 3.87 -3.99
N ASN A 39 -12.24 4.18 -4.29
CA ASN A 39 -11.84 4.91 -5.50
C ASN A 39 -10.48 4.45 -6.07
N PHE A 40 -10.29 3.14 -6.14
CA PHE A 40 -9.08 2.53 -6.72
C PHE A 40 -8.71 3.08 -8.10
N GLU A 41 -9.65 3.14 -9.04
CA GLU A 41 -9.39 3.61 -10.41
C GLU A 41 -8.97 5.08 -10.46
N GLY A 42 -9.55 5.93 -9.60
CA GLY A 42 -9.17 7.33 -9.50
C GLY A 42 -7.76 7.49 -8.96
N ILE A 43 -7.35 6.66 -7.99
CA ILE A 43 -6.00 6.67 -7.43
C ILE A 43 -4.97 6.21 -8.47
N THR A 44 -5.21 5.12 -9.18
CA THR A 44 -4.26 4.64 -10.20
C THR A 44 -4.07 5.66 -11.32
N GLN A 45 -5.15 6.29 -11.80
CA GLN A 45 -5.05 7.40 -12.76
C GLN A 45 -4.32 8.62 -12.19
N GLU A 46 -4.52 8.95 -10.91
CA GLU A 46 -3.82 10.04 -10.24
C GLU A 46 -2.31 9.77 -10.20
N ILE A 47 -1.90 8.53 -9.89
CA ILE A 47 -0.50 8.10 -9.85
C ILE A 47 0.12 8.21 -11.24
N GLU A 48 -0.52 7.64 -12.28
CA GLU A 48 -0.04 7.70 -13.67
C GLU A 48 0.13 9.14 -14.18
N THR A 49 -0.73 10.05 -13.72
CA THR A 49 -0.71 11.45 -14.17
C THR A 49 0.31 12.30 -13.41
N LYS A 50 0.51 12.05 -12.11
CA LYS A 50 1.32 12.91 -11.23
C LYS A 50 2.74 12.41 -10.99
N VAL A 51 2.99 11.11 -11.14
CA VAL A 51 4.31 10.52 -10.94
C VAL A 51 5.03 10.46 -12.29
N SER A 52 5.96 11.38 -12.52
CA SER A 52 6.65 11.54 -13.81
C SER A 52 7.56 10.36 -14.19
N ASP A 53 7.95 9.54 -13.23
CA ASP A 53 8.79 8.38 -13.45
C ASP A 53 7.90 7.14 -13.62
N ASN A 54 7.87 6.59 -14.84
CA ASN A 54 7.02 5.45 -15.18
C ASN A 54 7.34 4.20 -14.34
N GLN A 55 8.61 3.98 -13.99
CA GLN A 55 8.98 2.80 -13.19
C GLN A 55 8.47 2.96 -11.75
N ILE A 56 8.62 4.15 -11.17
CA ILE A 56 8.08 4.48 -9.85
C ILE A 56 6.55 4.40 -9.88
N SER A 57 5.91 4.96 -10.90
CA SER A 57 4.44 4.93 -11.08
C SER A 57 3.92 3.49 -11.11
N GLU A 58 4.52 2.62 -11.93
CA GLU A 58 4.17 1.20 -12.00
C GLU A 58 4.38 0.49 -10.67
N GLN A 59 5.45 0.80 -9.93
CA GLN A 59 5.69 0.23 -8.60
C GLN A 59 4.61 0.64 -7.60
N ILE A 60 4.25 1.93 -7.54
CA ILE A 60 3.20 2.43 -6.66
C ILE A 60 1.86 1.78 -7.02
N ILE A 61 1.52 1.71 -8.32
CA ILE A 61 0.29 1.08 -8.77
C ILE A 61 0.26 -0.39 -8.36
N HIS A 62 1.33 -1.14 -8.63
CA HIS A 62 1.39 -2.56 -8.24
C HIS A 62 1.24 -2.76 -6.73
N PHE A 63 1.82 -1.87 -5.92
CA PHE A 63 1.66 -1.93 -4.48
C PHE A 63 0.20 -1.66 -4.07
N VAL A 64 -0.43 -0.62 -4.61
CA VAL A 64 -1.83 -0.27 -4.32
C VAL A 64 -2.79 -1.36 -4.81
N THR A 65 -2.50 -2.00 -5.95
CA THR A 65 -3.23 -3.17 -6.47
C THR A 65 -3.11 -4.36 -5.53
N ALA A 66 -1.88 -4.76 -5.17
CA ALA A 66 -1.67 -5.86 -4.23
C ALA A 66 -2.36 -5.59 -2.89
N PHE A 67 -2.36 -4.32 -2.45
CA PHE A 67 -3.09 -3.94 -1.26
C PHE A 67 -4.60 -4.17 -1.42
N LYS A 68 -5.18 -3.68 -2.51
CA LYS A 68 -6.59 -3.90 -2.82
C LYS A 68 -6.95 -5.38 -2.88
N ASP A 69 -6.16 -6.18 -3.58
CA ASP A 69 -6.37 -7.62 -3.71
C ASP A 69 -6.34 -8.28 -2.32
N SER A 70 -5.39 -7.88 -1.46
CA SER A 70 -5.34 -8.36 -0.08
C SER A 70 -6.58 -8.01 0.75
N MET A 71 -7.20 -6.87 0.50
CA MET A 71 -8.45 -6.47 1.17
C MET A 71 -9.64 -7.28 0.63
N GLU A 72 -9.77 -7.42 -0.69
CA GLU A 72 -10.88 -8.14 -1.33
C GLU A 72 -10.84 -9.66 -1.07
N GLU A 73 -9.64 -10.25 -1.07
CA GLU A 73 -9.44 -11.67 -0.78
C GLU A 73 -9.37 -11.98 0.72
N GLU A 74 -9.35 -10.93 1.55
CA GLU A 74 -9.15 -11.02 2.99
C GLU A 74 -7.90 -11.81 3.40
N ASP A 75 -6.87 -11.76 2.55
CA ASP A 75 -5.62 -12.50 2.64
C ASP A 75 -4.43 -11.55 2.48
N ILE A 76 -3.38 -11.75 3.27
CA ILE A 76 -2.13 -10.97 3.16
C ILE A 76 -1.25 -11.41 1.98
N LEU A 77 -1.54 -12.57 1.38
CA LEU A 77 -0.70 -13.17 0.33
C LEU A 77 -0.39 -12.23 -0.85
N PRO A 78 -1.36 -11.50 -1.44
CA PRO A 78 -1.07 -10.59 -2.56
C PRO A 78 0.02 -9.55 -2.25
N ILE A 79 -0.02 -8.92 -1.08
CA ILE A 79 1.03 -7.98 -0.65
C ILE A 79 2.36 -8.68 -0.39
N VAL A 80 2.34 -9.89 0.20
CA VAL A 80 3.56 -10.68 0.40
C VAL A 80 4.21 -11.01 -0.95
N GLU A 81 3.41 -11.42 -1.93
CA GLU A 81 3.86 -11.72 -3.29
C GLU A 81 4.44 -10.49 -3.99
N TYR A 82 3.81 -9.31 -3.83
CA TYR A 82 4.36 -8.06 -4.34
C TYR A 82 5.80 -7.83 -3.88
N PHE A 83 6.08 -8.02 -2.58
CA PHE A 83 7.43 -7.89 -2.06
C PHE A 83 8.33 -9.02 -2.58
N LEU A 84 7.91 -10.29 -2.52
CA LEU A 84 8.75 -11.42 -2.97
C LEU A 84 9.17 -11.35 -4.45
N ILE A 85 8.30 -10.82 -5.32
CA ILE A 85 8.55 -10.69 -6.77
C ILE A 85 9.43 -9.47 -7.06
N ARG A 86 9.31 -8.39 -6.28
CA ARG A 86 10.08 -7.15 -6.43
C ARG A 86 11.31 -7.23 -5.51
N ASP A 87 12.28 -8.06 -5.90
CA ASP A 87 13.65 -8.20 -5.35
C ASP A 87 13.94 -7.26 -4.16
N VAL A 88 13.56 -7.70 -2.95
CA VAL A 88 13.52 -6.87 -1.72
C VAL A 88 14.93 -6.57 -1.17
N GLU A 89 15.96 -6.56 -2.02
CA GLU A 89 17.32 -6.23 -1.62
C GLU A 89 17.44 -4.81 -1.03
N ALA A 90 16.41 -3.98 -1.19
CA ALA A 90 16.42 -2.57 -0.80
C ALA A 90 15.53 -2.18 0.41
N MET A 91 14.70 -3.08 0.99
CA MET A 91 13.86 -2.76 2.16
C MET A 91 14.31 -3.46 3.43
N ASN A 92 14.25 -2.76 4.56
CA ASN A 92 14.58 -3.33 5.86
C ASN A 92 13.50 -4.37 6.24
N PRO A 93 13.86 -5.58 6.70
CA PRO A 93 12.93 -6.56 7.24
C PRO A 93 11.94 -6.02 8.29
N GLU A 94 12.34 -4.99 9.05
CA GLU A 94 11.46 -4.31 10.01
C GLU A 94 10.34 -3.50 9.33
N GLU A 95 10.62 -2.85 8.20
CA GLU A 95 9.64 -2.10 7.41
C GLU A 95 8.62 -3.04 6.78
N ILE A 96 9.10 -4.15 6.22
CA ILE A 96 8.24 -5.20 5.66
C ILE A 96 7.29 -5.73 6.72
N LYS A 97 7.79 -6.00 7.93
CA LYS A 97 6.97 -6.46 9.04
C LYS A 97 5.90 -5.45 9.44
N MET A 98 6.24 -4.15 9.51
CA MET A 98 5.25 -3.10 9.81
C MET A 98 4.13 -3.05 8.77
N ILE A 99 4.48 -3.23 7.49
CA ILE A 99 3.48 -3.27 6.41
C ILE A 99 2.56 -4.48 6.58
N PHE A 100 3.11 -5.67 6.82
CA PHE A 100 2.30 -6.88 7.05
C PHE A 100 1.41 -6.77 8.28
N ASP A 101 1.92 -6.24 9.40
CA ASP A 101 1.15 -6.04 10.62
C ASP A 101 -0.03 -5.07 10.38
N ALA A 102 0.20 -3.98 9.64
CA ALA A 102 -0.85 -3.02 9.31
C ALA A 102 -1.92 -3.57 8.36
N VAL A 103 -1.52 -4.38 7.36
CA VAL A 103 -2.45 -5.04 6.44
C VAL A 103 -3.32 -6.02 7.19
N LYS A 104 -2.70 -6.86 8.03
CA LYS A 104 -3.41 -7.84 8.84
C LYS A 104 -4.41 -7.16 9.78
N GLU A 105 -3.98 -6.09 10.43
CA GLU A 105 -4.86 -5.29 11.29
C GLU A 105 -6.02 -4.66 10.51
N PHE A 106 -5.78 -4.19 9.28
CA PHE A 106 -6.85 -3.65 8.44
C PHE A 106 -7.83 -4.73 7.98
N ILE A 107 -7.35 -5.90 7.56
CA ILE A 107 -8.20 -7.06 7.23
C ILE A 107 -9.04 -7.49 8.44
N GLU A 108 -8.43 -7.55 9.64
CA GLU A 108 -9.16 -7.84 10.88
C GLU A 108 -10.21 -6.76 11.20
N TYR A 109 -9.90 -5.48 10.95
CA TYR A 109 -10.83 -4.37 11.13
C TYR A 109 -12.01 -4.41 10.15
N ILE A 110 -11.80 -4.76 8.88
CA ILE A 110 -12.89 -4.91 7.89
C ILE A 110 -13.77 -6.12 8.25
N LYS A 111 -13.17 -7.22 8.73
CA LYS A 111 -13.87 -8.45 9.13
C LYS A 111 -14.77 -8.29 10.36
N ASP A 112 -14.51 -7.29 11.20
CA ASP A 112 -15.38 -6.99 12.33
C ASP A 112 -16.70 -6.41 11.80
N ASP A 113 -17.71 -7.28 11.71
CA ASP A 113 -19.09 -7.10 11.21
C ASP A 113 -19.83 -5.87 11.80
N ASN A 114 -19.21 -5.15 12.75
CA ASN A 114 -19.68 -3.88 13.29
C ASN A 114 -19.49 -2.67 12.36
N ARG A 115 -18.80 -2.81 11.21
CA ARG A 115 -18.59 -1.71 10.26
C ARG A 115 -19.87 -1.23 9.57
N LEU A 116 -20.92 -2.06 9.49
CA LEU A 116 -22.20 -1.72 8.84
C LEU A 116 -23.15 -0.85 9.72
N MET A 117 -22.76 -0.44 10.93
CA MET A 117 -23.61 0.36 11.85
C MET A 117 -23.14 1.81 12.08
N HIS A 118 -22.21 2.35 11.28
CA HIS A 118 -21.83 3.77 11.34
C HIS A 118 -21.73 4.43 9.96
#